data_AF-I3E6B1-F1
#
_entry.id   AF-I3E6B1-F1
#
_cell.length_a   1.000
_cell.length_b   1.000
_cell.length_c   1.000
_cell.angle_alpha   90.00
_cell.angle_beta   90.00
_cell.angle_gamma   90.00
#
_symmetry.space_group_name_H-M   'P 1'
#
loop_
_entity.id
_entity.type
_entity.pdbx_description
1 polymer ?
#
loop_
_entity_poly.entity_id
_entity_poly.type
_entity_poly.pdbx_seq_one_letter_code
_entity_poly.pdbx_strand_id
1 'polypeptide(L)'
;MSKIKCRLIREERLFKDVYTAEIKVIDGFLPQTVGVIKKIQYKDDLFQIPIRYVETCMNKGTYRLFFHNSTGRENDYLLLMGDFQNQLIELEVSDYSLFQLQSNPKKVLLFIDELAIFESLAIIHSLSLNKIETYLYIKTDRKQEETISYLQHLLPNRIKCVSSFSYQEVSPILDKQVMGTKLFISGMWPMIRKVKEIAYAAGFTDEEIQYKGIGRKNEKIFCVKCYNLNRKKNEYETTCENCNTILDVSTHFSRRLDAYLGYIKIV
;
A
#
# COMPACT_ATOMS: atom_id res chain seq x y z
N MET A 1 6.30 -21.14 7.65
CA MET A 1 5.77 -20.36 6.51
C MET A 1 5.81 -21.27 5.29
N SER A 2 4.70 -21.42 4.57
CA SER A 2 4.63 -22.27 3.39
C SER A 2 5.40 -21.63 2.24
N LYS A 3 6.41 -22.33 1.72
CA LYS A 3 7.09 -21.96 0.48
C LYS A 3 6.15 -22.26 -0.69
N ILE A 4 5.96 -21.30 -1.58
CA ILE A 4 5.10 -21.46 -2.77
C ILE A 4 6.01 -21.63 -3.99
N LYS A 5 5.77 -22.66 -4.80
CA LYS A 5 6.55 -22.87 -6.02
C LYS A 5 5.82 -22.28 -7.21
N CYS A 6 6.53 -21.48 -7.98
CA CYS A 6 6.00 -20.80 -9.16
C CYS A 6 6.92 -20.99 -10.35
N ARG A 7 6.34 -20.89 -11.55
CA ARG A 7 7.10 -20.81 -12.80
C ARG A 7 6.97 -19.43 -13.39
N LEU A 8 8.08 -18.82 -13.78
CA LEU A 8 8.04 -17.56 -14.52
C LEU A 8 7.63 -17.81 -15.97
N ILE A 9 6.67 -17.01 -16.45
CA ILE A 9 6.15 -17.05 -17.81
C ILE A 9 6.84 -16.01 -18.67
N ARG A 10 6.84 -14.75 -18.22
CA ARG A 10 7.41 -13.62 -18.95
C ARG A 10 7.80 -12.51 -18.00
N GLU A 11 8.68 -11.65 -18.46
CA GLU A 11 9.14 -10.45 -17.77
C GLU A 11 9.19 -9.30 -18.76
N GLU A 12 8.87 -8.10 -18.28
CA GLU A 12 8.95 -6.88 -19.07
C GLU A 12 9.27 -5.69 -18.16
N ARG A 13 9.97 -4.71 -18.74
CA ARG A 13 10.17 -3.40 -18.11
C ARG A 13 8.90 -2.57 -18.29
N LEU A 14 8.38 -2.01 -17.20
CA LEU A 14 7.19 -1.17 -17.25
C LEU A 14 7.52 0.29 -17.56
N PHE A 15 8.38 0.90 -16.74
CA PHE A 15 8.84 2.28 -16.87
C PHE A 15 10.01 2.51 -15.91
N LYS A 16 10.95 3.43 -16.23
CA LYS A 16 12.12 3.71 -15.39
C LYS A 16 12.79 2.42 -14.87
N ASP A 17 12.88 2.23 -13.56
CA ASP A 17 13.49 1.09 -12.88
C ASP A 17 12.45 0.08 -12.33
N VAL A 18 11.21 0.16 -12.83
CA VAL A 18 10.11 -0.71 -12.42
C VAL A 18 9.89 -1.80 -13.47
N TYR A 19 9.83 -3.04 -12.99
CA TYR A 19 9.69 -4.24 -13.79
C TYR A 19 8.47 -5.03 -13.35
N THR A 20 7.97 -5.86 -14.25
CA THR A 20 6.90 -6.79 -13.97
C THR A 20 7.21 -8.17 -14.49
N ALA A 21 6.75 -9.19 -13.78
CA ALA A 21 6.95 -10.57 -14.15
C ALA A 21 5.66 -11.39 -13.94
N GLU A 22 5.22 -12.12 -14.96
CA GLU A 22 4.07 -13.03 -14.83
C GLU A 22 4.54 -14.40 -14.35
N ILE A 23 3.93 -14.89 -13.28
CA ILE A 23 4.18 -16.20 -12.71
C ILE A 23 2.94 -17.07 -12.77
N LYS A 24 3.14 -18.39 -12.82
CA LYS A 24 2.11 -19.39 -12.58
C LYS A 24 2.46 -20.20 -11.34
N VAL A 25 1.55 -20.28 -10.38
CA VAL A 25 1.71 -21.15 -9.21
C VAL A 25 1.60 -22.61 -9.66
N ILE A 26 2.56 -23.42 -9.22
CA ILE A 26 2.59 -24.86 -9.48
C ILE A 26 2.25 -25.64 -8.22
N ASP A 27 2.72 -25.17 -7.07
CA ASP A 27 2.50 -25.80 -5.77
C ASP A 27 2.32 -24.74 -4.67
N GLY A 28 1.35 -24.98 -3.78
CA GLY A 28 0.84 -24.02 -2.81
C GLY A 28 -0.22 -23.05 -3.40
N PHE A 29 -0.56 -22.02 -2.64
CA PHE A 29 -1.48 -20.97 -3.08
C PHE A 29 -1.10 -19.63 -2.44
N LEU A 30 -1.34 -18.54 -3.16
CA LEU A 30 -1.22 -17.20 -2.60
C LEU A 30 -2.49 -16.88 -1.81
N PRO A 31 -2.38 -16.42 -0.55
CA PRO A 31 -3.55 -16.29 0.33
C PRO A 31 -4.47 -15.13 -0.05
N GLN A 32 -4.04 -14.23 -0.94
CA GLN A 32 -4.74 -12.99 -1.27
C GLN A 32 -4.65 -12.70 -2.76
N THR A 33 -5.55 -11.86 -3.26
CA THR A 33 -5.53 -11.40 -4.66
C THR A 33 -4.48 -10.32 -4.90
N VAL A 34 -4.14 -9.54 -3.86
CA VAL A 34 -3.10 -8.52 -3.87
C VAL A 34 -2.28 -8.68 -2.61
N GLY A 35 -0.96 -8.69 -2.74
CA GLY A 35 -0.11 -8.84 -1.56
C GLY A 35 1.36 -8.53 -1.78
N VAL A 36 2.15 -9.05 -0.85
CA VAL A 36 3.59 -8.79 -0.76
C VAL A 36 4.34 -10.11 -0.67
N ILE A 37 5.37 -10.25 -1.49
CA ILE A 37 6.38 -11.30 -1.35
C ILE A 37 7.54 -10.71 -0.56
N LYS A 38 7.95 -11.42 0.49
CA LYS A 38 9.07 -11.05 1.37
C LYS A 38 10.40 -11.53 0.81
N LYS A 39 10.41 -12.75 0.26
CA LYS A 39 11.61 -13.37 -0.29
C LYS A 39 11.30 -14.15 -1.57
N ILE A 40 12.22 -14.10 -2.51
CA ILE A 40 12.28 -15.02 -3.64
C ILE A 40 13.55 -15.83 -3.52
N GLN A 41 13.42 -17.14 -3.60
CA GLN A 41 14.54 -18.03 -3.77
C GLN A 41 14.55 -18.53 -5.21
N TYR A 42 15.70 -18.42 -5.86
CA TYR A 42 15.92 -18.87 -7.22
C TYR A 42 17.28 -19.55 -7.26
N LYS A 43 17.29 -20.86 -7.57
CA LYS A 43 18.49 -21.70 -7.41
C LYS A 43 19.06 -21.52 -5.98
N ASP A 44 20.33 -21.15 -5.88
CA ASP A 44 21.03 -20.90 -4.62
C ASP A 44 20.96 -19.43 -4.16
N ASP A 45 20.37 -18.55 -4.97
CA ASP A 45 20.26 -17.12 -4.68
C ASP A 45 18.97 -16.80 -3.91
N LEU A 46 19.11 -15.90 -2.92
CA LEU A 46 18.01 -15.43 -2.10
C LEU A 46 17.86 -13.91 -2.23
N PHE A 47 16.71 -13.50 -2.75
CA PHE A 47 16.36 -12.10 -2.97
C PHE A 47 15.38 -11.61 -1.92
N GLN A 48 15.76 -10.57 -1.17
CA GLN A 48 14.92 -9.89 -0.18
C GLN A 48 14.54 -8.49 -0.65
N ILE A 49 13.86 -8.43 -1.78
CA ILE A 49 13.42 -7.19 -2.40
C ILE A 49 11.91 -6.98 -2.16
N PRO A 50 11.42 -5.74 -2.05
CA PRO A 50 10.00 -5.47 -1.86
C PRO A 50 9.25 -5.78 -3.16
N ILE A 51 8.59 -6.93 -3.21
CA ILE A 51 7.81 -7.35 -4.37
C ILE A 51 6.33 -7.27 -4.04
N ARG A 52 5.58 -6.61 -4.91
CA ARG A 52 4.11 -6.58 -4.87
C ARG A 52 3.57 -7.58 -5.87
N TYR A 53 2.47 -8.24 -5.55
CA TYR A 53 1.82 -9.14 -6.50
C TYR A 53 0.34 -8.85 -6.63
N VAL A 54 -0.22 -9.16 -7.80
CA VAL A 54 -1.65 -9.16 -8.08
C VAL A 54 -2.03 -10.42 -8.84
N GLU A 55 -3.16 -11.00 -8.50
CA GLU A 55 -3.76 -12.11 -9.24
C GLU A 55 -4.30 -11.62 -10.59
N THR A 56 -3.84 -12.23 -11.68
CA THR A 56 -4.26 -11.87 -13.04
C THR A 56 -5.37 -12.76 -13.56
N CYS A 57 -5.49 -13.99 -13.05
CA CYS A 57 -6.57 -14.91 -13.41
C CYS A 57 -6.80 -15.95 -12.30
N MET A 58 -7.89 -15.79 -11.54
CA MET A 58 -8.26 -16.68 -10.42
C MET A 58 -8.26 -18.17 -10.81
N ASN A 59 -8.79 -18.50 -11.98
CA ASN A 59 -8.94 -19.89 -12.40
C ASN A 59 -7.65 -20.54 -12.90
N LYS A 60 -6.58 -19.77 -13.11
CA LYS A 60 -5.32 -20.26 -13.70
C LYS A 60 -4.14 -20.21 -12.72
N GLY A 61 -4.33 -19.64 -11.53
CA GLY A 61 -3.25 -19.45 -10.55
C GLY A 61 -2.11 -18.59 -11.10
N THR A 62 -2.45 -17.61 -11.94
CA THR A 62 -1.46 -16.70 -12.53
C THR A 62 -1.45 -15.36 -11.80
N TYR A 63 -0.26 -14.86 -11.55
CA TYR A 63 -0.05 -13.62 -10.81
C TYR A 63 0.99 -12.77 -11.52
N ARG A 64 0.85 -11.46 -11.38
CA ARG A 64 1.82 -10.48 -11.84
C ARG A 64 2.57 -9.91 -10.66
N LEU A 65 3.88 -9.99 -10.72
CA LEU A 65 4.81 -9.45 -9.73
C LEU A 65 5.30 -8.08 -10.20
N PHE A 66 5.45 -7.14 -9.27
CA PHE A 66 6.05 -5.83 -9.49
C PHE A 66 7.22 -5.63 -8.54
N PHE A 67 8.34 -5.17 -9.09
CA PHE A 67 9.57 -4.93 -8.33
C PHE A 67 10.32 -3.74 -8.90
N HIS A 68 11.16 -3.14 -8.06
CA HIS A 68 11.91 -1.93 -8.40
C HIS A 68 13.41 -2.17 -8.23
N ASN A 69 14.19 -1.89 -9.26
CA ASN A 69 15.63 -2.18 -9.34
C ASN A 69 16.51 -1.36 -8.36
N SER A 70 15.99 -0.32 -7.71
CA SER A 70 16.79 0.61 -6.89
C SER A 70 17.04 0.12 -5.46
N THR A 71 16.47 -1.04 -5.07
CA THR A 71 16.42 -1.48 -3.67
C THR A 71 17.25 -2.73 -3.36
N GLY A 72 18.03 -3.24 -4.32
CA GLY A 72 18.92 -4.40 -4.16
C GLY A 72 20.31 -4.13 -4.72
N ARG A 73 21.26 -5.06 -4.55
CA ARG A 73 22.58 -4.94 -5.19
C ARG A 73 22.39 -5.10 -6.70
N GLU A 74 23.09 -4.33 -7.54
CA GLU A 74 22.93 -4.39 -9.01
C GLU A 74 22.99 -5.82 -9.58
N ASN A 75 23.78 -6.71 -8.94
CA ASN A 75 23.91 -8.12 -9.33
C ASN A 75 22.65 -8.97 -9.04
N ASP A 76 21.85 -8.61 -8.04
CA ASP A 76 20.67 -9.39 -7.65
C ASP A 76 19.58 -9.33 -8.73
N TYR A 77 19.46 -8.20 -9.42
CA TYR A 77 18.47 -8.00 -10.48
C TYR A 77 18.95 -8.49 -11.84
N LEU A 78 20.25 -8.37 -12.15
CA LEU A 78 20.81 -8.96 -13.36
C LEU A 78 20.65 -10.49 -13.36
N LEU A 79 20.70 -11.12 -12.19
CA LEU A 79 20.36 -12.54 -12.04
C LEU A 79 18.87 -12.78 -12.30
N LEU A 80 17.97 -11.98 -11.71
CA LEU A 80 16.50 -12.08 -11.96
C LEU A 80 16.10 -11.85 -13.43
N MET A 81 16.86 -11.04 -14.18
CA MET A 81 16.57 -10.69 -15.58
C MET A 81 17.24 -11.63 -16.61
N GLY A 82 18.07 -12.58 -16.16
CA GLY A 82 18.76 -13.54 -17.02
C GLY A 82 17.94 -14.82 -17.27
N ASP A 83 17.36 -14.96 -18.46
CA ASP A 83 16.71 -16.19 -18.98
C ASP A 83 15.74 -16.91 -18.02
N PHE A 84 14.91 -16.16 -17.29
CA PHE A 84 13.90 -16.77 -16.40
C PHE A 84 12.76 -17.49 -17.10
N GLN A 85 12.66 -17.45 -18.44
CA GLN A 85 11.56 -18.09 -19.15
C GLN A 85 11.48 -19.59 -18.79
N ASN A 86 10.34 -20.00 -18.23
CA ASN A 86 10.06 -21.35 -17.71
C ASN A 86 10.84 -21.80 -16.47
N GLN A 87 11.55 -20.92 -15.77
CA GLN A 87 12.27 -21.30 -14.56
C GLN A 87 11.39 -21.37 -13.32
N LEU A 88 11.79 -22.23 -12.37
CA LEU A 88 11.12 -22.43 -11.09
C LEU A 88 11.70 -21.49 -10.02
N ILE A 89 10.81 -20.83 -9.29
CA ILE A 89 11.13 -19.97 -8.16
C ILE A 89 10.32 -20.39 -6.94
N GLU A 90 10.88 -20.18 -5.75
CA GLU A 90 10.15 -20.33 -4.49
C GLU A 90 9.89 -18.97 -3.86
N LEU A 91 8.65 -18.76 -3.41
CA LEU A 91 8.20 -17.51 -2.82
C LEU A 91 7.90 -17.69 -1.33
N GLU A 92 8.35 -16.73 -0.54
CA GLU A 92 7.92 -16.53 0.85
C GLU A 92 7.02 -15.29 0.92
N VAL A 93 5.77 -15.48 1.33
CA VAL A 93 4.73 -14.46 1.24
C VAL A 93 4.49 -13.81 2.60
N SER A 94 4.10 -12.54 2.57
CA SER A 94 3.59 -11.87 3.75
C SER A 94 2.13 -12.22 3.99
N ASP A 95 1.80 -12.64 5.22
CA ASP A 95 0.41 -12.88 5.63
C ASP A 95 -0.40 -11.57 5.72
N TYR A 96 0.28 -10.41 5.71
CA TYR A 96 -0.36 -9.10 5.83
C TYR A 96 -0.96 -8.62 4.50
N SER A 97 -2.27 -8.35 4.51
CA SER A 97 -2.98 -7.67 3.42
C SER A 97 -2.97 -6.16 3.62
N LEU A 98 -2.49 -5.44 2.61
CA LEU A 98 -2.53 -3.97 2.59
C LEU A 98 -3.82 -3.45 1.92
N PHE A 99 -4.57 -4.32 1.27
CA PHE A 99 -5.73 -3.94 0.48
C PHE A 99 -6.73 -5.09 0.42
N GLN A 100 -7.91 -4.87 0.97
CA GLN A 100 -9.01 -5.82 0.94
C GLN A 100 -10.22 -5.16 0.31
N LEU A 101 -10.68 -5.66 -0.83
CA LEU A 101 -11.96 -5.25 -1.40
C LEU A 101 -13.11 -5.86 -0.57
N GLN A 102 -13.31 -5.35 0.65
CA GLN A 102 -14.48 -5.69 1.44
C GLN A 102 -15.67 -5.05 0.73
N SER A 103 -16.59 -5.88 0.22
CA SER A 103 -17.70 -5.53 -0.69
C SER A 103 -17.23 -5.06 -2.07
N ASN A 104 -17.50 -5.87 -3.12
CA ASN A 104 -17.16 -5.61 -4.53
C ASN A 104 -17.53 -4.19 -4.96
N PRO A 105 -16.62 -3.20 -4.87
CA PRO A 105 -17.01 -1.81 -4.96
C PRO A 105 -17.16 -1.46 -6.43
N LYS A 106 -18.25 -0.76 -6.77
CA LYS A 106 -18.44 -0.30 -8.15
C LYS A 106 -17.48 0.82 -8.51
N LYS A 107 -17.11 1.66 -7.53
CA LYS A 107 -16.28 2.84 -7.70
C LYS A 107 -15.24 3.01 -6.59
N VAL A 108 -14.00 3.29 -6.99
CA VAL A 108 -12.88 3.55 -6.08
C VAL A 108 -12.15 4.83 -6.49
N LEU A 109 -11.92 5.73 -5.53
CA LEU A 109 -11.03 6.87 -5.71
C LEU A 109 -9.68 6.58 -5.04
N LEU A 110 -8.59 6.80 -5.75
CA LEU A 110 -7.23 6.66 -5.25
C LEU A 110 -6.59 8.03 -5.10
N PHE A 111 -6.10 8.34 -3.90
CA PHE A 111 -5.31 9.53 -3.64
C PHE A 111 -3.90 9.08 -3.31
N ILE A 112 -2.96 9.32 -4.22
CA ILE A 112 -1.62 8.77 -4.17
C ILE A 112 -0.56 9.88 -4.23
N ASP A 113 0.44 9.81 -3.35
CA ASP A 113 1.68 10.58 -3.47
C ASP A 113 2.63 9.91 -4.46
N GLU A 114 3.50 10.66 -5.12
CA GLU A 114 4.42 10.13 -6.13
C GLU A 114 5.30 8.97 -5.62
N LEU A 115 5.73 9.04 -4.36
CA LEU A 115 6.51 7.99 -3.72
C LEU A 115 5.71 6.68 -3.52
N ALA A 116 4.38 6.77 -3.55
CA ALA A 116 3.46 5.65 -3.35
C ALA A 116 2.93 5.03 -4.64
N ILE A 117 3.36 5.51 -5.81
CA ILE A 117 2.92 4.95 -7.09
C ILE A 117 3.32 3.46 -7.17
N PHE A 118 4.61 3.15 -7.01
CA PHE A 118 5.10 1.76 -7.05
C PHE A 118 4.37 0.89 -6.01
N GLU A 119 4.23 1.43 -4.79
CA GLU A 119 3.59 0.76 -3.67
C GLU A 119 2.12 0.43 -3.89
N SER A 120 1.49 1.09 -4.87
CA SER A 120 0.08 0.97 -5.21
C SER A 120 -0.15 0.25 -6.55
N LEU A 121 0.88 -0.10 -7.31
CA LEU A 121 0.73 -0.69 -8.65
C LEU A 121 -0.13 -1.95 -8.63
N ALA A 122 0.16 -2.90 -7.73
CA ALA A 122 -0.62 -4.14 -7.62
C ALA A 122 -2.10 -3.89 -7.33
N ILE A 123 -2.41 -2.83 -6.55
CA ILE A 123 -3.79 -2.42 -6.24
C ILE A 123 -4.45 -1.81 -7.49
N ILE A 124 -3.77 -0.88 -8.17
CA ILE A 124 -4.27 -0.24 -9.40
C ILE A 124 -4.57 -1.31 -10.46
N HIS A 125 -3.68 -2.29 -10.63
CA HIS A 125 -3.89 -3.41 -11.53
C HIS A 125 -5.06 -4.29 -11.11
N SER A 126 -5.19 -4.60 -9.82
CA SER A 126 -6.32 -5.40 -9.31
C SER A 126 -7.64 -4.72 -9.62
N LEU A 127 -7.73 -3.41 -9.39
CA LEU A 127 -8.94 -2.64 -9.70
C LEU A 127 -9.26 -2.62 -11.20
N SER A 128 -8.26 -2.45 -12.05
CA SER A 128 -8.41 -2.49 -13.51
C SER A 128 -8.85 -3.87 -14.01
N LEU A 129 -8.21 -4.95 -13.53
CA LEU A 129 -8.55 -6.33 -13.89
C LEU A 129 -9.98 -6.72 -13.48
N ASN A 130 -10.41 -6.25 -12.31
CA ASN A 130 -11.77 -6.47 -11.82
C ASN A 130 -12.80 -5.48 -12.43
N LYS A 131 -12.39 -4.65 -13.39
CA LYS A 131 -13.24 -3.67 -14.09
C LYS A 131 -13.96 -2.68 -13.16
N ILE A 132 -13.32 -2.34 -12.04
CA ILE A 132 -13.86 -1.39 -11.06
C ILE A 132 -13.69 0.03 -11.60
N GLU A 133 -14.73 0.87 -11.44
CA GLU A 133 -14.68 2.28 -11.84
C GLU A 133 -13.67 3.05 -10.98
N THR A 134 -12.47 3.25 -11.51
CA THR A 134 -11.33 3.70 -10.71
C THR A 134 -10.86 5.07 -11.16
N TYR A 135 -10.82 6.05 -10.25
CA TYR A 135 -10.24 7.38 -10.48
C TYR A 135 -8.98 7.55 -9.66
N LEU A 136 -7.90 7.98 -10.30
CA LEU A 136 -6.58 8.10 -9.70
C LEU A 136 -6.13 9.56 -9.65
N TYR A 137 -5.97 10.09 -8.44
CA TYR A 137 -5.45 11.41 -8.17
C TYR A 137 -4.01 11.27 -7.66
N ILE A 138 -3.06 11.87 -8.38
CA ILE A 138 -1.64 11.76 -8.07
C ILE A 138 -1.13 13.13 -7.67
N LYS A 139 -0.63 13.25 -6.43
CA LYS A 139 0.14 14.42 -6.02
C LYS A 139 1.56 14.27 -6.56
N THR A 140 1.95 15.16 -7.45
CA THR A 140 3.33 15.23 -7.95
C THR A 140 3.66 16.65 -8.37
N ASP A 141 4.89 17.06 -8.07
CA ASP A 141 5.44 18.35 -8.50
C ASP A 141 6.20 18.22 -9.83
N ARG A 142 6.29 17.00 -10.39
CA ARG A 142 7.10 16.69 -11.58
C ARG A 142 6.24 16.08 -12.69
N LYS A 143 6.57 16.39 -13.94
CA LYS A 143 6.02 15.69 -15.11
C LYS A 143 6.69 14.31 -15.23
N GLN A 144 6.12 13.29 -14.58
CA GLN A 144 6.59 11.91 -14.72
C GLN A 144 5.98 11.25 -15.97
N GLU A 145 6.41 11.68 -17.15
CA GLU A 145 5.72 11.35 -18.42
C GLU A 145 5.59 9.83 -18.67
N GLU A 146 6.65 9.04 -18.50
CA GLU A 146 6.58 7.57 -18.69
C GLU A 146 5.59 6.90 -17.72
N THR A 147 5.69 7.22 -16.42
CA THR A 147 4.84 6.62 -15.39
C THR A 147 3.38 7.01 -15.57
N ILE A 148 3.10 8.27 -15.88
CA ILE A 148 1.75 8.75 -16.14
C ILE A 148 1.20 8.14 -17.43
N SER A 149 2.00 8.05 -18.49
CA SER A 149 1.61 7.40 -19.75
C SER A 149 1.22 5.93 -19.51
N TYR A 150 2.04 5.18 -18.78
CA TYR A 150 1.72 3.81 -18.40
C TYR A 150 0.38 3.69 -17.67
N LEU A 151 0.18 4.53 -16.64
CA LEU A 151 -1.06 4.52 -15.88
C LEU A 151 -2.25 4.95 -16.74
N GLN A 152 -2.08 5.90 -17.66
CA GLN A 152 -3.14 6.35 -18.59
C GLN A 152 -3.58 5.22 -19.52
N HIS A 153 -2.66 4.36 -19.97
CA HIS A 153 -3.02 3.15 -20.70
C HIS A 153 -3.83 2.17 -19.85
N LEU A 154 -3.52 2.05 -18.56
CA LEU A 154 -4.22 1.15 -17.63
C LEU A 154 -5.59 1.69 -17.17
N LEU A 155 -5.71 3.01 -17.03
CA LEU A 155 -6.91 3.74 -16.59
C LEU A 155 -7.19 4.97 -17.50
N PRO A 156 -7.69 4.75 -18.73
CA PRO A 156 -7.88 5.83 -19.70
C PRO A 156 -8.82 6.93 -19.19
N ASN A 157 -8.40 8.20 -19.29
CA ASN A 157 -9.16 9.39 -18.91
C ASN A 157 -9.64 9.44 -17.44
N ARG A 158 -9.01 8.66 -16.55
CA ARG A 158 -9.39 8.60 -15.12
C ARG A 158 -8.23 8.97 -14.19
N ILE A 159 -7.23 9.68 -14.72
CA ILE A 159 -6.06 10.12 -13.97
C ILE A 159 -6.02 11.63 -13.93
N LYS A 160 -5.81 12.19 -12.74
CA LYS A 160 -5.60 13.62 -12.53
C LYS A 160 -4.37 13.86 -11.67
N CYS A 161 -3.38 14.56 -12.22
CA CYS A 161 -2.26 15.06 -11.45
C CYS A 161 -2.65 16.35 -10.75
N VAL A 162 -2.27 16.50 -9.48
CA VAL A 162 -2.50 17.68 -8.65
C VAL A 162 -1.20 18.08 -7.97
N SER A 163 -1.04 19.37 -7.66
CA SER A 163 0.13 19.85 -6.90
C SER A 163 -0.04 19.60 -5.40
N SER A 164 -1.29 19.49 -4.92
CA SER A 164 -1.54 19.24 -3.51
C SER A 164 -2.83 18.44 -3.27
N PHE A 165 -2.99 17.96 -2.04
CA PHE A 165 -4.27 17.45 -1.55
C PHE A 165 -4.82 18.43 -0.51
N SER A 166 -5.09 19.66 -0.94
CA SER A 166 -5.75 20.68 -0.14
C SER A 166 -7.25 20.41 0.02
N TYR A 167 -7.89 21.05 1.01
CA TYR A 167 -9.34 20.98 1.17
C TYR A 167 -10.05 21.44 -0.11
N GLN A 168 -9.58 22.54 -0.70
CA GLN A 168 -10.13 23.14 -1.90
C GLN A 168 -10.04 22.21 -3.13
N GLU A 169 -9.03 21.35 -3.20
CA GLU A 169 -8.88 20.40 -4.30
C GLU A 169 -9.64 19.10 -4.07
N VAL A 170 -9.65 18.59 -2.84
CA VAL A 170 -10.20 17.27 -2.51
C VAL A 170 -11.69 17.32 -2.19
N SER A 171 -12.17 18.32 -1.43
CA SER A 171 -13.59 18.43 -1.04
C SER A 171 -14.52 18.36 -2.25
N PRO A 172 -14.33 19.15 -3.34
CA PRO A 172 -15.25 19.11 -4.48
C PRO A 172 -15.26 17.78 -5.23
N ILE A 173 -14.20 16.98 -5.10
CA ILE A 173 -14.16 15.61 -5.62
C ILE A 173 -15.05 14.73 -4.75
N LEU A 174 -14.83 14.75 -3.43
CA LEU A 174 -15.53 13.88 -2.49
C LEU A 174 -17.04 14.21 -2.38
N ASP A 175 -17.40 15.49 -2.43
CA ASP A 175 -18.79 15.96 -2.34
C ASP A 175 -19.68 15.49 -3.52
N LYS A 176 -19.06 15.07 -4.63
CA LYS A 176 -19.75 14.56 -5.83
C LYS A 176 -19.90 13.04 -5.85
N GLN A 177 -19.45 12.35 -4.81
CA GLN A 177 -19.48 10.90 -4.78
C GLN A 177 -20.82 10.37 -4.29
N VAL A 178 -21.16 9.18 -4.77
CA VAL A 178 -22.37 8.46 -4.35
C VAL A 178 -22.03 7.45 -3.25
N MET A 179 -23.03 7.06 -2.47
CA MET A 179 -22.91 6.01 -1.46
C MET A 179 -22.30 4.73 -2.07
N GLY A 180 -21.41 4.09 -1.32
CA GLY A 180 -20.68 2.91 -1.78
C GLY A 180 -19.42 3.22 -2.59
N THR A 181 -19.07 4.49 -2.81
CA THR A 181 -17.74 4.87 -3.31
C THR A 181 -16.71 4.56 -2.23
N LYS A 182 -15.63 3.85 -2.59
CA LYS A 182 -14.52 3.54 -1.67
C LYS A 182 -13.32 4.43 -1.93
N LEU A 183 -12.54 4.70 -0.90
CA LEU A 183 -11.31 5.48 -0.95
C LEU A 183 -10.10 4.59 -0.64
N PHE A 184 -9.06 4.74 -1.44
CA PHE A 184 -7.74 4.21 -1.12
C PHE A 184 -6.71 5.34 -1.13
N ILE A 185 -6.01 5.54 -0.01
CA ILE A 185 -5.08 6.66 0.16
C ILE A 185 -3.68 6.10 0.40
N SER A 186 -2.69 6.44 -0.45
CA SER A 186 -1.32 5.99 -0.24
C SER A 186 -0.30 7.09 -0.39
N GLY A 187 0.63 7.20 0.56
CA GLY A 187 1.60 8.28 0.57
C GLY A 187 2.18 8.52 1.95
N MET A 188 2.75 9.71 2.15
CA MET A 188 3.27 10.08 3.47
C MET A 188 2.13 10.25 4.49
N TRP A 189 2.41 9.89 5.75
CA TRP A 189 1.42 9.96 6.84
C TRP A 189 0.70 11.30 7.00
N PRO A 190 1.37 12.47 6.88
CA PRO A 190 0.67 13.76 6.94
C PRO A 190 -0.36 13.94 5.83
N MET A 191 -0.05 13.48 4.61
CA MET A 191 -0.94 13.55 3.46
C MET A 191 -2.13 12.60 3.66
N ILE A 192 -1.91 11.38 4.16
CA ILE A 192 -2.99 10.45 4.50
C ILE A 192 -3.93 11.07 5.53
N ARG A 193 -3.40 11.60 6.64
CA ARG A 193 -4.23 12.22 7.69
C ARG A 193 -5.11 13.34 7.11
N LYS A 194 -4.51 14.22 6.31
CA LYS A 194 -5.22 15.35 5.67
C LYS A 194 -6.35 14.88 4.76
N VAL A 195 -6.11 13.92 3.87
CA VAL A 195 -7.16 13.40 2.97
C VAL A 195 -8.25 12.69 3.76
N LYS A 196 -7.90 11.95 4.81
CA LYS A 196 -8.88 11.31 5.71
C LYS A 196 -9.77 12.32 6.41
N GLU A 197 -9.22 13.39 6.97
CA GLU A 197 -9.99 14.45 7.62
C GLU A 197 -11.01 15.08 6.66
N ILE A 198 -10.61 15.34 5.42
CA ILE A 198 -11.51 15.87 4.38
C ILE A 198 -12.58 14.83 4.02
N ALA A 199 -12.21 13.55 3.91
CA ALA A 199 -13.15 12.48 3.62
C ALA A 199 -14.20 12.27 4.72
N TYR A 200 -13.79 12.33 5.99
CA TYR A 200 -14.73 12.29 7.12
C TYR A 200 -15.69 13.47 7.09
N ALA A 201 -15.21 14.68 6.77
CA ALA A 201 -16.06 15.86 6.62
C ALA A 201 -17.08 15.70 5.46
N ALA A 202 -16.71 14.98 4.40
CA ALA A 202 -17.59 14.63 3.28
C ALA A 202 -18.50 13.40 3.57
N GLY A 203 -18.44 12.82 4.77
CA GLY A 203 -19.32 11.73 5.21
C GLY A 203 -18.81 10.31 4.94
N PHE A 204 -17.58 10.12 4.48
CA PHE A 204 -16.98 8.79 4.34
C PHE A 204 -16.70 8.16 5.70
N THR A 205 -16.84 6.85 5.78
CA THR A 205 -16.58 6.06 6.99
C THR A 205 -15.23 5.33 6.94
N ASP A 206 -14.76 4.81 8.08
CA ASP A 206 -13.56 3.96 8.13
C ASP A 206 -13.68 2.71 7.25
N GLU A 207 -14.90 2.17 7.07
CA GLU A 207 -15.15 1.00 6.22
C GLU A 207 -15.10 1.34 4.73
N GLU A 208 -15.17 2.62 4.39
CA GLU A 208 -15.02 3.12 3.04
C GLU A 208 -13.60 3.58 2.74
N ILE A 209 -12.76 3.78 3.77
CA ILE A 209 -11.41 4.32 3.64
C ILE A 209 -10.35 3.26 3.97
N GLN A 210 -9.57 2.88 2.97
CA GLN A 210 -8.33 2.14 3.15
C GLN A 210 -7.12 3.05 2.90
N TYR A 211 -6.00 2.76 3.57
CA TYR A 211 -4.80 3.56 3.38
C TYR A 211 -3.51 2.79 3.61
N LYS A 212 -2.43 3.26 2.97
CA LYS A 212 -1.09 2.72 3.11
C LYS A 212 -0.06 3.83 3.22
N GLY A 213 0.52 3.97 4.41
CA GLY A 213 1.55 4.96 4.71
C GLY A 213 2.95 4.54 4.28
N ILE A 214 3.70 5.52 3.76
CA ILE A 214 5.14 5.40 3.48
C ILE A 214 5.93 6.05 4.61
N GLY A 215 7.00 5.37 5.00
CA GLY A 215 7.90 5.81 6.07
C GLY A 215 7.33 5.56 7.46
N ARG A 216 8.05 6.07 8.47
CA ARG A 216 7.71 5.84 9.86
C ARG A 216 6.44 6.59 10.24
N LYS A 217 5.45 5.85 10.73
CA LYS A 217 4.25 6.44 11.33
C LYS A 217 4.64 7.13 12.63
N ASN A 218 4.40 8.44 12.72
CA ASN A 218 4.52 9.16 13.99
C ASN A 218 3.28 8.87 14.83
N GLU A 219 3.32 7.74 15.51
CA GLU A 219 2.27 7.31 16.43
C GLU A 219 2.27 8.18 17.69
N LYS A 220 1.08 8.40 18.24
CA LYS A 220 0.87 9.21 19.44
C LYS A 220 0.36 8.35 20.59
N ILE A 221 0.59 8.80 21.81
CA ILE A 221 0.07 8.21 23.04
C ILE A 221 -0.76 9.26 23.76
N PHE A 222 -2.04 8.98 23.94
CA PHE A 222 -2.96 9.80 24.71
C PHE A 222 -2.85 9.46 26.19
N CYS A 223 -2.41 10.41 27.00
CA CYS A 223 -2.32 10.24 28.45
C CYS A 223 -3.73 10.31 29.05
N VAL A 224 -4.22 9.23 29.67
CA VAL A 224 -5.55 9.24 30.31
C VAL A 224 -5.63 10.15 31.55
N LYS A 225 -4.49 10.52 32.14
CA LYS A 225 -4.43 11.38 33.33
C LYS A 225 -4.58 12.86 33.00
N CYS A 226 -3.82 13.35 32.01
CA CYS A 226 -3.78 14.78 31.69
C CYS A 226 -4.32 15.12 30.30
N TYR A 227 -4.82 14.12 29.56
CA TYR A 227 -5.40 14.25 28.23
C TYR A 227 -4.45 14.77 27.15
N ASN A 228 -3.15 14.89 27.45
CA ASN A 228 -2.15 15.34 26.48
C ASN A 228 -1.68 14.21 25.55
N LEU A 229 -1.33 14.57 24.32
CA LEU A 229 -0.75 13.66 23.32
C LEU A 229 0.77 13.67 23.44
N ASN A 230 1.36 12.49 23.53
CA ASN A 230 2.79 12.25 23.62
C ASN A 230 3.25 11.52 22.36
N ARG A 231 4.54 11.60 22.03
CA ARG A 231 5.10 10.82 20.92
C ARG A 231 5.31 9.37 21.36
N LYS A 232 4.80 8.40 20.59
CA LYS A 232 5.08 6.99 20.83
C LYS A 232 6.52 6.67 20.43
N LYS A 233 7.34 6.28 21.40
CA LYS A 233 8.58 5.53 21.18
C LYS A 233 8.20 4.04 21.07
N ASN A 234 9.03 3.20 20.46
CA ASN A 234 8.69 1.77 20.22
C ASN A 234 8.75 0.96 21.53
N GLU A 235 8.07 1.43 22.56
CA GLU A 235 8.12 0.97 23.94
C GLU A 235 6.69 0.75 24.44
N TYR A 236 6.50 -0.27 25.28
CA TYR A 236 5.22 -0.53 25.96
C TYR A 236 4.98 0.40 27.16
N GLU A 237 5.98 1.21 27.48
CA GLU A 237 5.99 2.15 28.59
C GLU A 237 6.49 3.49 28.09
N THR A 238 5.92 4.58 28.59
CA THR A 238 6.44 5.91 28.29
C THR A 238 6.16 6.87 29.44
N THR A 239 7.03 7.86 29.63
CA THR A 239 6.74 8.97 30.55
C THR A 239 6.02 10.08 29.80
N CYS A 240 4.86 10.52 30.33
CA CYS A 240 4.14 11.65 29.75
C CYS A 240 4.98 12.93 29.83
N GLU A 241 5.24 13.57 28.69
CA GLU A 241 6.04 14.81 28.59
C GLU A 241 5.40 16.01 29.30
N ASN A 242 4.09 15.95 29.58
CA ASN A 242 3.35 17.03 30.24
C ASN A 242 3.18 16.83 31.75
N CYS A 243 2.77 15.63 32.20
CA CYS A 243 2.46 15.38 33.62
C CYS A 243 3.48 14.47 34.32
N ASN A 244 4.55 14.08 33.63
CA ASN A 244 5.64 13.23 34.11
C ASN A 244 5.19 11.87 34.68
N THR A 245 3.95 11.46 34.40
CA THR A 245 3.41 10.18 34.86
C THR A 245 3.86 9.08 33.91
N ILE A 246 4.32 7.97 34.48
CA ILE A 246 4.69 6.77 33.72
C ILE A 246 3.40 6.10 33.22
N LEU A 247 3.36 5.80 31.93
CA LEU A 247 2.20 5.27 31.24
C LEU A 247 2.49 3.88 30.68
N ASP A 248 1.59 2.94 30.92
CA ASP A 248 1.52 1.69 30.17
C ASP A 248 0.76 1.92 28.86
N VAL A 249 1.44 1.68 27.74
CA VAL A 249 0.93 1.94 26.40
C VAL A 249 0.13 0.75 25.90
N SER A 250 -1.16 0.96 25.67
CA SER A 250 -2.04 -0.04 25.08
C SER A 250 -1.53 -0.50 23.72
N THR A 251 -1.76 -1.78 23.40
CA THR A 251 -1.60 -2.30 22.04
C THR A 251 -2.75 -1.88 21.10
N HIS A 252 -3.82 -1.31 21.65
CA HIS A 252 -4.98 -0.85 20.88
C HIS A 252 -4.85 0.62 20.48
N PHE A 253 -4.99 0.88 19.19
CA PHE A 253 -4.99 2.23 18.63
C PHE A 253 -6.40 2.81 18.61
N SER A 254 -6.64 3.91 19.33
CA SER A 254 -7.90 4.65 19.27
C SER A 254 -7.96 5.49 18.00
N ARG A 255 -8.87 5.12 17.10
CA ARG A 255 -9.12 5.89 15.86
C ARG A 255 -9.66 7.28 16.15
N ARG A 256 -10.57 7.41 17.13
CA ARG A 256 -11.16 8.69 17.56
C ARG A 256 -10.10 9.69 18.05
N LEU A 257 -9.07 9.21 18.73
CA LEU A 257 -8.00 10.05 19.29
C LEU A 257 -6.77 10.14 18.36
N ASP A 258 -6.76 9.39 17.26
CA ASP A 258 -5.57 9.14 16.41
C ASP A 258 -4.32 8.79 17.26
N ALA A 259 -4.50 8.00 18.32
CA ALA A 259 -3.49 7.72 19.34
C ALA A 259 -3.71 6.38 20.06
N TYR A 260 -2.65 5.77 20.58
CA TYR A 260 -2.74 4.68 21.56
C TYR A 260 -3.10 5.25 22.92
N LEU A 261 -3.82 4.49 23.74
CA LEU A 261 -4.11 4.90 25.12
C LEU A 261 -2.92 4.60 26.02
N GLY A 262 -2.48 5.60 26.78
CA GLY A 262 -1.48 5.45 27.85
C GLY A 262 -2.16 5.49 29.21
N TYR A 263 -2.25 4.34 29.88
CA TYR A 263 -2.84 4.20 31.21
C TYR A 263 -1.81 4.52 32.29
N ILE A 264 -2.25 5.00 33.45
CA ILE A 264 -1.33 5.23 34.57
C ILE A 264 -0.74 3.89 34.98
N LYS A 265 0.59 3.75 34.92
CA LYS A 265 1.28 2.55 35.40
C LYS A 265 1.12 2.47 36.92
N ILE A 266 0.56 1.37 37.41
CA ILE A 266 0.45 1.09 38.83
C ILE A 266 1.71 0.30 39.22
N VAL A 267 2.49 0.87 40.13
CA VAL A 267 3.69 0.25 40.73
C VAL A 267 3.32 -0.28 42.11
#